data_AF-A0A2V8PNQ8-F1
#
_entry.id   AF-A0A2V8PNQ8-F1
#
_cell.length_a   1.000
_cell.length_b   1.000
_cell.length_c   1.000
_cell.angle_alpha   90.00
_cell.angle_beta   90.00
_cell.angle_gamma   90.00
#
_symmetry.space_group_name_H-M   'P 1'
#
loop_
_entity.id
_entity.type
_entity.pdbx_description
1 polymer ?
#
loop_
_entity_poly.entity_id
_entity_poly.type
_entity_poly.pdbx_seq_one_letter_code
_entity_poly.pdbx_strand_id
1 'polypeptide(L)'
;MAEEQTPVDANELIRLRALVADYETKMTDAAALVARVRHEINNPLAGLLGQAQLLLREELSGKTRERAETIEKLAIRIKEIVGELRQVQTPVAAVNRAEE
;
A
#
# COMPACT_ATOMS: atom_id res chain seq x y z
N MET A 1 19.28 34.73 -34.29
CA MET A 1 19.24 34.54 -32.82
C MET A 1 19.30 33.04 -32.60
N ALA A 2 20.51 32.50 -32.44
CA ALA A 2 20.71 31.08 -32.18
C ALA A 2 20.76 30.93 -30.66
N GLU A 3 19.80 30.20 -30.11
CA GLU A 3 19.85 29.76 -28.72
C GLU A 3 21.04 28.80 -28.57
N GLU A 4 22.12 29.29 -27.95
CA GLU A 4 23.19 28.44 -27.44
C GLU A 4 22.59 27.54 -26.34
N GLN A 5 22.17 26.35 -26.76
CA GLN A 5 21.97 25.23 -25.84
C GLN A 5 23.34 24.87 -25.28
N THR A 6 23.68 25.43 -24.12
CA THR A 6 24.83 24.98 -23.33
C THR A 6 24.71 23.47 -23.12
N PRO A 7 25.72 22.66 -23.51
CA PRO A 7 25.66 21.23 -23.34
C PRO A 7 25.56 20.97 -21.84
N VAL A 8 24.56 20.18 -21.42
CA VAL A 8 24.48 19.72 -20.03
C VAL A 8 25.84 19.12 -19.67
N ASP A 9 26.52 19.72 -18.69
CA ASP A 9 27.81 19.26 -18.21
C ASP A 9 27.70 17.75 -17.91
N ALA A 10 28.57 16.94 -18.51
CA ALA A 10 28.54 15.48 -18.36
C ALA A 10 28.59 15.06 -16.88
N ASN A 11 29.24 15.86 -16.03
CA ASN A 11 29.27 15.64 -14.59
C ASN A 11 27.90 15.86 -13.93
N GLU A 12 27.15 16.87 -14.37
CA GLU A 12 25.81 17.14 -13.86
C GLU A 12 24.82 16.04 -14.28
N LEU A 13 24.93 15.54 -15.51
CA LEU A 13 24.14 14.39 -15.97
C LEU A 13 24.40 13.13 -15.12
N ILE A 14 25.67 12.85 -14.80
CA ILE A 14 26.06 11.71 -13.95
C ILE A 14 25.48 11.89 -12.54
N ARG A 15 25.58 13.09 -11.98
CA ARG A 15 25.04 13.40 -10.64
C ARG A 15 23.53 13.24 -10.58
N LEU A 16 22.80 13.75 -11.57
CA LEU A 16 21.35 13.63 -11.65
C LEU A 16 20.92 12.16 -11.80
N ARG A 17 21.62 11.38 -12.63
CA ARG A 17 21.37 9.93 -12.75
C ARG A 17 21.58 9.19 -11.44
N ALA A 18 22.67 9.50 -10.72
CA ALA A 18 22.93 8.90 -9.40
C ALA A 18 21.83 9.27 -8.39
N LEU A 19 21.36 10.52 -8.41
CA LEU A 19 20.27 10.97 -7.54
C LEU A 19 18.95 10.25 -7.86
N VAL A 20 18.61 10.10 -9.14
CA VAL A 20 17.42 9.35 -9.57
C VAL A 20 17.51 7.89 -9.11
N ALA A 21 18.66 7.23 -9.29
CA ALA A 21 18.86 5.85 -8.85
C ALA A 21 18.71 5.66 -7.33
N ASP A 22 19.19 6.63 -6.53
CA ASP A 22 19.00 6.64 -5.08
C ASP A 22 17.51 6.78 -4.70
N TYR A 23 16.78 7.69 -5.36
CA TYR A 23 15.33 7.83 -5.15
C TYR A 23 14.54 6.60 -5.60
N GLU A 24 14.91 5.96 -6.72
CA GLU A 24 14.28 4.71 -7.19
C GLU A 24 14.44 3.59 -6.16
N THR A 25 15.62 3.48 -5.56
CA THR A 25 15.90 2.51 -4.49
C THR A 25 15.02 2.79 -3.27
N LYS A 26 14.97 4.05 -2.81
CA LYS A 26 14.12 4.45 -1.66
C LYS A 26 12.64 4.21 -1.91
N MET A 27 12.14 4.50 -3.12
CA MET A 27 10.75 4.23 -3.49
C MET A 27 10.46 2.73 -3.56
N THR A 28 11.40 1.94 -4.05
CA THR A 28 11.29 0.47 -4.09
C THR A 28 11.22 -0.11 -2.68
N ASP A 29 12.10 0.34 -1.78
CA ASP A 29 12.10 -0.09 -0.38
C ASP A 29 10.81 0.30 0.34
N ALA A 30 10.32 1.53 0.11
CA ALA A 30 9.05 1.99 0.64
C ALA A 30 7.87 1.15 0.14
N ALA A 31 7.82 0.85 -1.17
CA ALA A 31 6.77 -0.01 -1.74
C ALA A 31 6.83 -1.43 -1.16
N ALA A 32 8.02 -1.99 -0.99
CA ALA A 32 8.21 -3.30 -0.39
C ALA A 32 7.76 -3.32 1.10
N LEU A 33 8.06 -2.26 1.84
CA LEU A 33 7.60 -2.11 3.23
C LEU A 33 6.08 -2.02 3.29
N VAL A 34 5.45 -1.19 2.46
CA VAL A 34 3.98 -1.07 2.41
C VAL A 34 3.32 -2.40 2.05
N ALA A 35 3.88 -3.14 1.10
CA ALA A 35 3.40 -4.48 0.76
C ALA A 35 3.46 -5.43 1.97
N ARG A 36 4.59 -5.47 2.69
CA ARG A 36 4.73 -6.29 3.91
C ARG A 36 3.73 -5.89 4.98
N VAL A 37 3.63 -4.59 5.30
CA VAL A 37 2.68 -4.06 6.28
C VAL A 37 1.24 -4.45 5.93
N ARG A 38 0.84 -4.32 4.66
CA ARG A 38 -0.48 -4.73 4.19
C ARG A 38 -0.73 -6.22 4.44
N HIS A 39 0.25 -7.08 4.14
CA HIS A 39 0.12 -8.51 4.38
C HIS A 39 0.02 -8.84 5.87
N GLU A 40 0.90 -8.25 6.69
CA GLU A 40 0.94 -8.49 8.14
C GLU A 40 -0.30 -7.95 8.86
N ILE A 41 -0.95 -6.90 8.38
CA ILE A 41 -2.23 -6.41 8.92
C ILE A 41 -3.40 -7.27 8.45
N ASN A 42 -3.44 -7.65 7.16
CA ASN A 42 -4.55 -8.44 6.63
C ASN A 42 -4.64 -9.83 7.27
N ASN A 43 -3.53 -10.41 7.71
CA ASN A 43 -3.50 -11.70 8.37
C ASN A 43 -4.33 -11.76 9.68
N PRO A 44 -4.03 -10.96 10.73
CA PRO A 44 -4.84 -10.91 11.94
C PRO A 44 -6.25 -10.37 11.67
N LEU A 45 -6.43 -9.48 10.69
CA LEU A 45 -7.74 -8.96 10.34
C LEU A 45 -8.67 -10.03 9.75
N ALA A 46 -8.13 -10.92 8.91
CA ALA A 46 -8.88 -12.08 8.40
C ALA A 46 -9.28 -13.02 9.54
N GLY A 47 -8.37 -13.24 10.51
CA GLY A 47 -8.68 -14.00 11.73
C GLY A 47 -9.78 -13.36 12.56
N LEU A 48 -9.66 -12.05 12.85
CA LEU A 48 -10.66 -11.27 13.59
C LEU A 48 -12.03 -11.32 12.92
N LEU A 49 -12.09 -11.11 11.60
CA LEU A 49 -13.33 -11.16 10.84
C LEU A 49 -13.96 -12.55 10.90
N GLY A 50 -13.16 -13.60 10.71
CA GLY A 50 -13.61 -14.99 10.81
C GLY A 50 -14.18 -15.31 12.20
N GLN A 51 -13.50 -14.87 13.27
CA GLN A 51 -13.99 -15.06 14.64
C GLN A 51 -15.30 -14.31 14.90
N ALA A 52 -15.41 -13.05 14.46
CA ALA A 52 -16.66 -12.29 14.59
C ALA A 52 -17.82 -12.97 13.84
N GLN A 53 -17.56 -13.47 12.64
CA GLN A 53 -18.54 -14.19 11.82
C GLN A 53 -18.96 -15.53 12.41
N LEU A 54 -18.03 -16.28 13.00
CA LEU A 54 -18.36 -17.51 13.72
C LEU A 54 -19.21 -17.20 14.97
N LEU A 55 -18.84 -16.18 15.74
CA LEU A 55 -19.58 -15.77 16.93
C LEU A 55 -21.03 -15.35 16.58
N LEU A 56 -21.23 -14.64 15.47
CA LEU A 56 -22.56 -14.21 15.01
C LEU A 56 -23.50 -15.36 14.60
N ARG A 57 -22.96 -16.57 14.37
CA ARG A 57 -23.72 -17.79 14.10
C ARG A 57 -24.23 -18.47 15.37
N GLU A 58 -23.70 -18.12 16.53
CA GLU A 58 -24.15 -18.65 17.82
C GLU A 58 -25.42 -17.95 18.33
N GLU A 59 -26.07 -18.57 19.32
CA GLU A 59 -27.14 -17.90 20.07
C GLU A 59 -26.53 -16.89 21.06
N LEU A 60 -26.62 -15.62 20.68
CA LEU A 60 -26.12 -14.50 21.46
C LEU A 60 -27.26 -13.67 22.04
N SER A 61 -27.05 -13.10 23.23
CA SER A 61 -27.91 -12.02 23.72
C SER A 61 -27.89 -10.84 22.73
N GLY A 62 -28.96 -10.05 22.66
CA GLY A 62 -29.05 -8.92 21.73
C GLY A 62 -27.87 -7.95 21.84
N LYS A 63 -27.42 -7.65 23.06
CA LYS A 63 -26.26 -6.77 23.31
C LYS A 63 -24.94 -7.41 22.86
N THR A 64 -24.77 -8.72 23.02
CA THR A 64 -23.57 -9.42 22.56
C THR A 64 -23.53 -9.50 21.03
N ARG A 65 -24.69 -9.75 20.39
CA ARG A 65 -24.84 -9.72 18.94
C ARG A 65 -24.48 -8.35 18.36
N GLU A 66 -25.03 -7.27 18.91
CA GLU A 66 -24.72 -5.89 18.47
C GLU A 66 -23.22 -5.57 18.54
N ARG A 67 -22.54 -6.01 19.60
CA ARG A 67 -21.08 -5.87 19.73
C ARG A 67 -20.34 -6.67 18.66
N ALA A 68 -20.74 -7.91 18.40
CA ALA A 68 -20.12 -8.76 17.39
C ALA A 68 -20.30 -8.19 15.98
N GLU A 69 -21.49 -7.67 15.66
CA GLU A 69 -21.75 -6.96 14.40
C GLU A 69 -20.92 -5.69 14.26
N THR A 70 -20.72 -4.96 15.37
CA THR A 70 -19.86 -3.77 15.38
C THR A 70 -18.40 -4.14 15.11
N ILE A 71 -17.89 -5.21 15.73
CA ILE A 71 -16.54 -5.72 15.49
C ILE A 71 -16.39 -6.13 14.02
N GLU A 72 -17.36 -6.85 13.45
CA GLU A 72 -17.34 -7.25 12.04
C GLU A 72 -17.28 -6.03 11.12
N LYS A 73 -18.16 -5.04 11.31
CA LYS A 73 -18.21 -3.81 10.52
C LYS A 73 -16.90 -3.03 10.57
N LEU A 74 -16.30 -2.91 11.76
CA LEU A 74 -15.01 -2.22 11.94
C LEU A 74 -13.87 -3.00 11.26
N ALA A 75 -13.86 -4.33 11.36
CA ALA A 75 -12.86 -5.16 10.71
C ALA A 75 -12.94 -5.05 9.18
N ILE A 76 -14.15 -5.04 8.60
CA ILE A 76 -14.36 -4.80 7.16
C ILE A 76 -13.84 -3.42 6.76
N ARG A 77 -14.17 -2.38 7.53
CA ARG A 77 -13.69 -1.01 7.24
C ARG A 77 -12.16 -0.91 7.27
N ILE A 78 -11.50 -1.56 8.24
CA ILE A 78 -10.04 -1.61 8.29
C ILE A 78 -9.48 -2.31 7.04
N LYS A 79 -10.13 -3.39 6.58
CA LYS A 79 -9.72 -4.13 5.38
C LYS A 79 -9.75 -3.25 4.14
N GLU A 80 -10.79 -2.42 4.03
CA GLU A 80 -10.95 -1.46 2.93
C GLU A 80 -9.82 -0.42 2.94
N ILE A 81 -9.60 0.23 4.10
CA ILE A 81 -8.53 1.23 4.29
C ILE A 81 -7.14 0.64 3.98
N VAL A 82 -6.86 -0.56 4.49
CA VAL A 82 -5.59 -1.27 4.22
C VAL A 82 -5.49 -1.70 2.76
N GLY A 83 -6.62 -1.95 2.10
CA GLY A 83 -6.72 -2.25 0.68
C GLY A 83 -6.24 -1.09 -0.20
N GLU A 84 -6.47 0.16 0.21
CA GLU A 84 -6.01 1.37 -0.50
C GLU A 84 -4.47 1.41 -0.63
N LEU A 85 -3.74 0.82 0.32
CA LEU A 85 -2.28 0.72 0.28
C LEU A 85 -1.76 -0.08 -0.92
N ARG A 86 -2.61 -0.85 -1.62
CA ARG A 86 -2.26 -1.52 -2.88
C ARG A 86 -1.85 -0.55 -3.99
N GLN A 87 -2.24 0.72 -3.89
CA GLN A 87 -1.86 1.72 -4.89
C GLN A 87 -0.35 2.05 -4.85
N VAL A 88 0.30 1.89 -3.70
CA VAL A 88 1.75 2.09 -3.54
C VAL A 88 2.50 0.93 -4.21
N GLN A 89 3.27 1.25 -5.24
CA GLN A 89 3.98 0.27 -6.06
C GLN A 89 5.40 0.75 -6.36
N THR A 90 6.24 -0.20 -6.79
CA THR A 90 7.58 0.15 -7.28
C THR A 90 7.48 1.00 -8.55
N PRO A 91 8.45 1.92 -8.78
CA PRO A 91 8.44 2.79 -9.97
C PRO A 91 8.31 2.01 -11.27
N VAL A 92 9.03 0.88 -11.41
CA VAL A 92 9.00 0.01 -12.60
C VAL A 92 7.59 -0.57 -12.84
N ALA A 93 6.89 -0.98 -11.79
CA ALA A 93 5.53 -1.51 -11.93
C ALA A 93 4.50 -0.42 -12.29
N ALA A 94 4.73 0.82 -11.83
CA ALA A 94 3.86 1.95 -12.17
C ALA A 94 4.02 2.38 -13.63
N VAL A 95 5.25 2.40 -14.15
CA VAL A 95 5.53 2.73 -15.57
C VAL A 95 4.86 1.72 -16.50
N ASN A 96 5.03 0.42 -16.26
CA ASN A 96 4.45 -0.61 -17.11
C ASN A 96 2.90 -0.58 -17.13
N ARG A 97 2.25 -0.14 -16.04
CA ARG A 97 0.79 0.01 -16.00
C ARG A 97 0.30 1.23 -16.78
N ALA A 98 1.09 2.31 -16.86
CA ALA A 98 0.68 3.52 -17.58
C ALA A 98 0.69 3.31 -19.11
N GLU A 99 1.33 2.25 -19.58
CA GLU A 99 1.42 1.87 -20.99
C GLU A 99 0.32 0.87 -21.42
N GLU A 100 -0.49 0.36 -20.47
CA GLU A 100 -1.64 -0.55 -20.69
C GLU A 100 -2.98 0.18 -20.65
#